data_AF-A0A382G829-F1
#
_entry.id   AF-A0A382G829-F1
#
_cell.length_a   1.000
_cell.length_b   1.000
_cell.length_c   1.000
_cell.angle_alpha   90.00
_cell.angle_beta   90.00
_cell.angle_gamma   90.00
#
_symmetry.space_group_name_H-M   'P 1'
#
loop_
_entity.id
_entity.type
_entity.pdbx_description
1 polymer ?
#
loop_
_entity_poly.entity_id
_entity_poly.type
_entity_poly.pdbx_seq_one_letter_code
_entity_poly.pdbx_strand_id
1 'polypeptide(L)' 'MPEKFNAEIFKKGINIENVINKSKTTGEPPLMNAMSVFFAIKNAIASIGNYTVNPNLDAPATPEKILMSIKNLKRKI' A
#
# COMPACT_ATOMS: atom_id res chain seq x y z
N MET A 1 1.12 -8.31 -11.21
CA MET A 1 -0.10 -8.55 -10.41
C MET A 1 0.26 -9.43 -9.22
N PRO A 2 -0.40 -9.32 -8.06
CA PRO A 2 -0.22 -10.24 -6.95
C PRO A 2 -0.55 -11.67 -7.38
N GLU A 3 0.16 -12.66 -6.85
CA GLU A 3 -0.14 -14.07 -7.10
C GLU A 3 -1.57 -14.44 -6.66
N LYS A 4 -1.99 -13.91 -5.50
CA LYS A 4 -3.36 -13.99 -5.01
C LYS A 4 -3.98 -12.59 -4.97
N PHE A 5 -5.00 -12.37 -5.79
CA PHE A 5 -5.76 -11.11 -5.84
C PHE A 5 -7.23 -11.39 -5.47
N ASN A 6 -7.69 -10.85 -4.34
CA ASN A 6 -9.08 -10.98 -3.89
C ASN A 6 -9.74 -9.60 -3.90
N ALA A 7 -10.95 -9.52 -4.45
CA ALA A 7 -11.76 -8.31 -4.45
C ALA A 7 -13.22 -8.68 -4.20
N GLU A 8 -13.89 -7.94 -3.32
CA GLU A 8 -15.29 -8.14 -2.98
C GLU A 8 -16.01 -6.80 -2.88
N ILE A 9 -17.28 -6.78 -3.30
CA ILE A 9 -18.18 -5.65 -3.08
C ILE A 9 -18.93 -5.88 -1.78
N PHE A 10 -19.03 -4.82 -0.97
CA PHE A 10 -19.77 -4.86 0.28
C PHE A 10 -21.25 -5.24 0.05
N LYS A 11 -21.71 -6.33 0.68
CA LYS A 11 -23.05 -6.94 0.43
C LYS A 11 -24.15 -6.49 1.39
N LYS A 12 -23.80 -5.97 2.57
CA LYS A 12 -24.75 -5.77 3.67
C LYS A 12 -25.51 -4.44 3.62
N GLY A 13 -25.29 -3.62 2.60
CA GLY A 13 -25.90 -2.30 2.52
C GLY A 13 -26.03 -1.78 1.10
N ILE A 14 -26.88 -0.77 0.97
CA ILE A 14 -27.11 -0.02 -0.25
C ILE A 14 -26.71 1.44 -0.01
N ASN A 15 -26.38 2.19 -1.06
CA ASN A 15 -26.05 3.60 -0.89
C ASN A 15 -27.26 4.34 -0.29
N ILE A 16 -27.06 5.04 0.83
CA ILE A 16 -28.12 5.82 1.48
C ILE A 16 -28.41 7.11 0.71
N GLU A 17 -27.40 7.63 0.00
CA GLU A 17 -27.48 8.89 -0.75
C GLU A 17 -28.53 8.85 -1.87
N ASN A 18 -29.08 10.02 -2.20
CA ASN A 18 -30.06 10.14 -3.28
C ASN A 18 -29.38 10.18 -4.66
N VAL A 19 -28.97 9.01 -5.14
CA VAL A 19 -28.29 8.83 -6.43
C VAL A 19 -29.00 7.77 -7.28
N ILE A 20 -28.79 7.81 -8.59
CA ILE A 20 -29.44 6.88 -9.53
C ILE A 20 -29.11 5.43 -9.15
N ASN A 21 -30.16 4.61 -9.04
CA ASN A 21 -30.11 3.21 -8.63
C ASN A 21 -29.34 2.94 -7.31
N LYS A 22 -29.19 3.97 -6.45
CA LYS A 22 -28.35 3.88 -5.24
C LYS A 22 -26.94 3.33 -5.53
N SER A 23 -26.41 3.66 -6.70
CA SER A 23 -25.07 3.25 -7.15
C SER A 23 -23.95 4.08 -6.49
N LYS A 24 -22.69 3.69 -6.70
CA LYS A 24 -21.53 4.49 -6.27
C LYS A 24 -20.41 4.36 -7.28
N THR A 25 -19.82 5.48 -7.67
CA THR A 25 -18.66 5.50 -8.57
C THR A 25 -17.44 4.94 -7.85
N THR A 26 -16.77 3.97 -8.46
CA THR A 26 -15.60 3.29 -7.91
C THR A 26 -14.39 3.35 -8.85
N GLY A 27 -14.34 4.31 -9.78
CA GLY A 27 -13.21 4.44 -10.71
C GLY A 27 -11.90 4.80 -10.01
N GLU A 28 -11.85 6.00 -9.41
CA GLU A 28 -10.66 6.52 -8.73
C GLU A 28 -10.42 5.93 -7.33
N PRO A 29 -11.44 5.69 -6.47
CA PRO A 29 -11.19 5.30 -5.08
C PRO A 29 -10.28 4.07 -4.89
N PRO A 30 -10.40 2.99 -5.69
CA PRO A 30 -9.53 1.83 -5.54
C PRO A 30 -8.07 2.06 -5.91
N LEU A 31 -7.73 3.13 -6.64
CA LEU A 31 -6.35 3.43 -7.03
C LEU A 31 -5.44 3.55 -5.78
N MET A 32 -5.97 4.17 -4.72
CA MET A 32 -5.24 4.36 -3.47
C MET A 32 -4.96 3.05 -2.72
N ASN A 33 -5.74 1.98 -2.97
CA ASN A 33 -5.52 0.67 -2.34
C ASN A 33 -4.16 0.07 -2.72
N ALA A 34 -3.59 0.44 -3.88
CA ALA A 34 -2.27 -0.01 -4.30
C ALA A 34 -1.14 0.47 -3.36
N MET A 35 -1.37 1.55 -2.58
CA MET A 35 -0.39 2.01 -1.58
C MET A 35 -0.10 0.97 -0.50
N SER A 36 -1.00 0.01 -0.28
CA SER A 36 -0.76 -1.13 0.62
C SER A 36 0.54 -1.89 0.27
N VAL A 37 0.85 -2.04 -1.02
CA VAL A 37 2.08 -2.70 -1.49
C VAL A 37 3.32 -1.86 -1.15
N PHE A 38 3.26 -0.55 -1.35
CA PHE A 38 4.34 0.37 -0.99
C PHE A 38 4.66 0.29 0.51
N PHE A 39 3.63 0.30 1.36
CA PHE A 39 3.82 0.18 2.80
C PHE A 39 4.26 -1.22 3.25
N ALA A 40 3.84 -2.29 2.55
CA ALA A 40 4.34 -3.63 2.80
C ALA A 40 5.86 -3.73 2.52
N ILE A 41 6.34 -3.13 1.42
CA ILE A 41 7.78 -3.02 1.13
C ILE A 41 8.50 -2.22 2.21
N LYS A 42 7.96 -1.05 2.60
CA LYS A 42 8.55 -0.22 3.64
C LYS A 42 8.64 -0.96 4.98
N ASN A 43 7.61 -1.73 5.34
CA ASN A 43 7.59 -2.56 6.54
C ASN A 43 8.65 -3.68 6.49
N ALA A 44 8.81 -4.34 5.34
CA ALA A 44 9.84 -5.36 5.13
C ALA A 44 11.26 -4.80 5.25
N ILE A 45 11.50 -3.55 4.84
CA ILE A 45 12.79 -2.89 5.06
C ILE A 45 12.99 -2.59 6.56
N ALA A 46 11.94 -2.10 7.25
CA ALA A 46 12.01 -1.76 8.67
C ALA A 46 12.35 -2.97 9.56
N SER A 47 11.92 -4.18 9.17
CA SER A 47 12.20 -5.41 9.92
C SER A 47 13.70 -5.73 10.00
N ILE A 48 14.52 -5.25 9.06
CA ILE A 48 15.98 -5.43 9.06
C ILE A 48 16.63 -4.72 10.25
N GLY A 49 16.05 -3.60 10.70
CA GLY A 49 16.53 -2.84 11.85
C GLY A 49 15.73 -3.10 13.13
N ASN A 50 15.07 -4.26 13.26
CA ASN A 50 14.17 -4.58 14.38
C ASN A 50 13.12 -3.48 14.65
N TYR A 51 12.66 -2.79 13.61
CA TYR A 51 11.71 -1.68 13.70
C TYR A 51 12.15 -0.51 14.59
N THR A 52 13.44 -0.41 14.92
CA THR A 52 13.98 0.68 15.76
C THR A 52 14.14 2.00 14.99
N VAL A 53 14.27 1.92 13.67
CA VAL A 53 14.45 3.06 12.78
C VAL A 53 13.46 2.95 11.61
N ASN A 54 12.75 4.04 11.32
CA ASN A 54 11.88 4.13 10.16
C ASN A 54 12.72 4.22 8.87
N PRO A 55 12.61 3.28 7.92
CA PRO A 55 13.40 3.32 6.70
C PRO A 55 12.98 4.49 5.81
N ASN A 56 13.97 5.14 5.19
CA ASN A 56 13.71 6.17 4.19
C ASN A 56 13.43 5.50 2.84
N LEU A 57 12.22 5.67 2.30
CA LEU A 57 11.81 5.11 1.01
C LEU A 57 10.83 6.09 0.36
N ASP A 58 11.21 6.62 -0.80
CA ASP A 58 10.38 7.51 -1.60
C ASP A 58 9.61 6.74 -2.67
N ALA A 59 8.40 7.19 -3.00
CA ALA A 59 7.65 6.64 -4.13
C ALA A 59 8.25 7.09 -5.48
N PRO A 60 8.12 6.27 -6.55
CA PRO A 60 7.76 4.85 -6.52
C PRO A 60 8.88 4.01 -5.89
N ALA A 61 8.54 2.89 -5.25
CA ALA A 61 9.51 1.98 -4.64
C ALA A 61 10.22 1.12 -5.71
N THR A 62 11.10 1.74 -6.49
CA THR A 62 11.91 1.03 -7.48
C THR A 62 12.93 0.11 -6.80
N PRO A 63 13.41 -0.95 -7.48
CA PRO A 63 14.43 -1.84 -6.93
C PRO A 63 15.68 -1.11 -6.42
N GLU A 64 16.13 -0.06 -7.12
CA GLU A 64 17.28 0.76 -6.75
C GLU A 64 17.02 1.53 -5.45
N LYS A 65 15.85 2.17 -5.32
CA LYS A 65 15.46 2.89 -4.10
C LYS A 65 15.31 1.94 -2.91
N ILE A 66 14.77 0.73 -3.13
CA ILE A 66 14.70 -0.31 -2.11
C ILE A 66 16.10 -0.71 -1.65
N LEU A 67 17.02 -0.99 -2.58
CA LEU A 67 18.39 -1.36 -2.27
C LEU A 67 19.12 -0.24 -1.50
N MET A 68 18.96 1.01 -1.92
CA MET A 68 19.54 2.17 -1.23
C MET A 68 18.96 2.34 0.17
N SER A 69 17.64 2.17 0.33
CA SER A 69 16.96 2.23 1.62
C SER A 69 17.53 1.20 2.61
N ILE A 70 17.69 -0.05 2.16
CA ILE A 70 18.27 -1.14 2.97
C ILE A 70 19.72 -0.81 3.36
N LYS A 71 20.55 -0.38 2.41
CA LYS A 71 21.95 0.00 2.68
C LYS A 71 22.05 1.15 3.68
N ASN A 72 21.21 2.16 3.54
CA ASN A 72 21.16 3.30 4.45
C ASN A 72 20.70 2.91 5.84
N LEU A 73 19.71 2.02 5.95
CA LEU A 73 19.24 1.51 7.23
C LEU A 73 20.34 0.70 7.95
N LYS A 74 21.04 -0.19 7.22
CA LYS A 74 22.15 -0.99 7.77
C LYS A 74 23.33 -0.17 8.29
N ARG A 75 23.48 1.08 7.84
CA ARG A 75 24.51 2.01 8.34
C ARG A 75 24.10 2.74 9.62
N LYS A 76 22.80 2.70 9.99
CA LYS A 76 22.22 3.41 11.12
C LYS A 76 21.95 2.51 12.33
N ILE A 77 21.89 1.20 12.10
CA ILE A 77 21.89 0.16 13.14
C ILE A 77 23.33 -0.19 13.49
#